data_AF-A0AAV8AQ45-F1
#
_entry.id   AF-A0AAV8AQ45-F1
#
_cell.length_a   1.000
_cell.length_b   1.000
_cell.length_c   1.000
_cell.angle_alpha   90.00
_cell.angle_beta   90.00
_cell.angle_gamma   90.00
#
_symmetry.space_group_name_H-M   'P 1'
#
loop_
_entity.id
_entity.type
_entity.pdbx_description
1 polymer ?
#
loop_
_entity_poly.entity_id
_entity_poly.type
_entity_poly.pdbx_seq_one_letter_code
_entity_poly.pdbx_strand_id
1 'polypeptide(L)'
;SGFEPGDAKAQVYGVASVTGLPALKIVFTLDGFGVLMIPTLLTATSVFIIAFIAAPPVDIDGIREPVSGSLLYGNNIISGAIIPTSAAIGLHFYPIWEAASVDEWLYNGGPYELIVLHFLLGVACYMGREWELSFRLGMRPLDCRCIFSSSSSCYCCFLDLPYWSRSFSDGVAGVFGGSLFSAMHGSLVTSSLIRETTENESANEGYRFGQEEETYNIVAAHDSSCC
;
A
#
# COMPACT_ATOMS: atom_id res chain seq x y z
N SER A 1 -47.23 -11.58 -15.47
CA SER A 1 -46.91 -11.08 -14.11
C SER A 1 -45.60 -11.73 -13.69
N GLY A 2 -44.43 -11.23 -14.08
CA GLY A 2 -43.93 -9.90 -13.72
C GLY A 2 -43.47 -9.94 -12.26
N PHE A 3 -42.29 -10.50 -11.99
CA PHE A 3 -41.69 -10.56 -10.65
C PHE A 3 -40.34 -9.83 -10.73
N GLU A 4 -40.33 -8.57 -10.32
CA GLU A 4 -39.10 -7.82 -10.07
C GLU A 4 -38.60 -8.13 -8.65
N PRO A 5 -37.29 -8.37 -8.44
CA PRO A 5 -36.71 -8.40 -7.12
C PRO A 5 -36.16 -7.02 -6.77
N GLY A 6 -37.03 -6.15 -6.26
CA GLY A 6 -36.65 -4.89 -5.61
C GLY A 6 -36.30 -5.08 -4.13
N ASP A 7 -35.26 -4.36 -3.69
CA ASP A 7 -35.12 -3.79 -2.34
C ASP A 7 -35.00 -4.72 -1.13
N ALA A 8 -33.98 -5.60 -1.11
CA ALA A 8 -33.74 -6.43 0.07
C ALA A 8 -32.27 -6.54 0.54
N LYS A 9 -31.40 -5.52 0.44
CA LYS A 9 -30.05 -5.55 1.10
C LYS A 9 -29.42 -4.20 1.48
N ALA A 10 -30.14 -3.26 2.08
CA ALA A 10 -29.54 -1.98 2.52
C ALA A 10 -29.90 -1.51 3.95
N GLN A 11 -30.36 -2.40 4.84
CA GLN A 11 -30.79 -2.01 6.20
C GLN A 11 -30.07 -2.73 7.37
N VAL A 12 -28.84 -3.21 7.20
CA VAL A 12 -28.15 -3.96 8.29
C VAL A 12 -27.08 -3.16 9.04
N TYR A 13 -26.67 -1.97 8.60
CA TYR A 13 -25.67 -1.18 9.33
C TYR A 13 -26.27 0.12 9.87
N GLY A 14 -26.84 0.03 11.08
CA GLY A 14 -27.13 1.20 11.90
C GLY A 14 -25.83 1.83 12.40
N VAL A 15 -25.30 2.79 11.65
CA VAL A 15 -24.21 3.67 12.11
C VAL A 15 -24.68 5.11 11.93
N ALA A 16 -24.56 5.88 13.02
CA ALA A 16 -25.08 7.24 13.15
C ALA A 16 -24.86 8.11 11.89
N SER A 17 -25.98 8.60 11.37
CA SER A 17 -26.02 9.61 10.31
C SER A 17 -25.47 10.92 10.87
N VAL A 18 -24.18 11.18 10.65
CA VAL A 18 -23.68 12.57 10.61
C VAL A 18 -24.16 13.15 9.27
N THR A 19 -25.33 13.76 9.32
CA THR A 19 -25.99 14.46 8.21
C THR A 19 -25.13 15.64 7.75
N GLY A 20 -24.56 15.57 6.55
CA GLY A 20 -23.97 16.76 5.91
C GLY A 20 -22.90 16.53 4.83
N LEU A 21 -22.26 15.38 4.73
CA LEU A 21 -21.12 15.17 3.81
C LEU A 21 -21.21 13.85 3.02
N PRO A 22 -22.23 13.66 2.16
CA PRO A 22 -22.29 12.47 1.30
C PRO A 22 -21.12 12.40 0.32
N ALA A 23 -20.58 13.55 -0.13
CA ALA A 23 -19.46 13.59 -1.07
C ALA A 23 -18.10 13.23 -0.44
N LEU A 24 -17.84 13.66 0.81
CA LEU A 24 -16.57 13.38 1.49
C LEU A 24 -16.43 11.91 1.89
N LYS A 25 -17.55 11.26 2.25
CA LYS A 25 -17.60 9.82 2.59
C LYS A 25 -17.17 8.91 1.43
N ILE A 26 -17.31 9.36 0.18
CA ILE A 26 -16.97 8.57 -1.01
C ILE A 26 -15.50 8.78 -1.39
N VAL A 27 -14.99 10.01 -1.27
CA VAL A 27 -13.61 10.38 -1.65
C VAL A 27 -12.57 9.73 -0.73
N PHE A 28 -12.82 9.74 0.59
CA PHE A 28 -12.09 8.91 1.54
C PHE A 28 -13.10 7.90 2.05
N THR A 29 -13.10 6.70 1.49
CA THR A 29 -14.02 5.63 1.88
C THR A 29 -13.80 5.32 3.37
N LEU A 30 -14.55 6.00 4.23
CA LEU A 30 -14.48 5.94 5.70
C LEU A 30 -15.27 4.75 6.24
N ASP A 31 -15.78 3.91 5.36
CA ASP A 31 -16.58 2.76 5.71
C ASP A 31 -15.73 1.61 6.24
N GLY A 32 -16.33 0.74 7.07
CA GLY A 32 -15.80 -0.55 7.54
C GLY A 32 -14.28 -0.56 7.78
N PHE A 33 -13.54 -1.02 6.77
CA PHE A 33 -12.09 -1.16 6.81
C PHE A 33 -11.33 0.18 6.89
N GLY A 34 -11.86 1.25 6.32
CA GLY A 34 -11.30 2.61 6.38
C GLY A 34 -11.16 3.15 7.80
N VAL A 35 -12.05 2.76 8.72
CA VAL A 35 -12.02 3.15 10.13
C VAL A 35 -10.77 2.64 10.84
N LEU A 36 -10.29 1.45 10.48
CA LEU A 36 -9.05 0.87 11.02
C LEU A 36 -7.82 1.27 10.22
N MET A 37 -7.95 1.34 8.89
CA MET A 37 -6.85 1.69 7.99
C MET A 37 -6.26 3.08 8.27
N ILE A 38 -7.11 4.10 8.41
CA ILE A 38 -6.66 5.49 8.56
C ILE A 38 -5.83 5.70 9.84
N PRO A 39 -6.32 5.36 11.06
CA PRO A 39 -5.53 5.59 12.27
C PRO A 39 -4.26 4.73 12.31
N THR A 40 -4.30 3.50 11.80
CA THR A 40 -3.12 2.62 11.79
C THR A 40 -2.04 3.12 10.85
N LEU A 41 -2.38 3.50 9.63
CA LEU A 41 -1.41 4.08 8.68
C LEU A 41 -0.90 5.45 9.15
N LEU A 42 -1.77 6.33 9.67
CA LEU A 42 -1.33 7.62 10.21
C LEU A 42 -0.37 7.45 11.39
N THR A 43 -0.63 6.49 12.28
CA THR A 43 0.26 6.17 13.40
C THR A 43 1.60 5.64 12.88
N ALA A 44 1.59 4.67 11.95
CA ALA A 44 2.81 4.12 11.37
C ALA A 44 3.63 5.21 10.65
N THR A 45 3.01 6.06 9.83
CA THR A 45 3.68 7.13 9.09
C THR A 45 4.25 8.21 10.01
N SER A 46 3.47 8.66 11.01
CA SER A 46 3.95 9.70 11.95
C SER A 46 5.14 9.22 12.78
N VAL A 47 5.07 8.00 13.32
CA VAL A 47 6.19 7.42 14.10
C VAL A 47 7.40 7.15 13.20
N PHE A 48 7.20 6.66 11.97
CA PHE A 48 8.28 6.47 11.00
C PHE A 48 9.02 7.77 10.70
N ILE A 49 8.31 8.86 10.41
CA ILE A 49 8.92 10.16 10.11
C ILE A 49 9.74 10.67 11.30
N ILE A 50 9.17 10.63 12.50
CA ILE A 50 9.85 11.12 13.71
C ILE A 50 11.09 10.26 14.02
N ALA A 51 10.96 8.93 13.96
CA ALA A 51 12.05 8.02 14.25
C ALA A 51 13.18 8.12 13.22
N PHE A 52 12.86 8.25 11.93
CA PHE A 52 13.85 8.39 10.87
C PHE A 52 14.67 9.68 11.01
N ILE A 53 14.05 10.75 11.51
CA ILE A 53 14.74 12.03 11.73
C ILE A 53 15.54 12.02 13.03
N ALA A 54 14.95 11.56 14.13
CA ALA A 54 15.43 11.89 15.48
C ALA A 54 15.60 10.71 16.45
N ALA A 55 15.40 9.45 16.03
CA ALA A 55 15.59 8.32 16.94
C ALA A 55 17.05 8.22 17.44
N PRO A 56 17.28 7.95 18.73
CA PRO A 56 18.62 7.67 19.24
C PRO A 56 19.16 6.33 18.71
N PRO A 57 20.46 6.05 18.91
CA PRO A 57 21.05 4.76 18.58
C PRO A 57 20.37 3.58 19.32
N VAL A 58 20.16 2.47 18.61
CA VAL A 58 19.37 1.30 19.07
C VAL A 58 20.24 0.06 19.20
N ASP A 59 20.10 -0.70 20.28
CA ASP A 59 20.84 -1.95 20.53
C ASP A 59 20.17 -3.16 19.87
N ILE A 60 20.36 -3.29 18.55
CA ILE A 60 19.71 -4.31 17.72
C ILE A 60 20.05 -5.75 18.14
N ASP A 61 21.29 -6.03 18.52
CA ASP A 61 21.73 -7.40 18.84
C ASP A 61 21.61 -7.73 20.34
N GLY A 62 21.28 -6.75 21.18
CA GLY A 62 21.20 -6.92 22.63
C GLY A 62 22.56 -7.13 23.30
N ILE A 63 23.64 -6.77 22.60
CA ILE A 63 25.03 -6.89 23.07
C ILE A 63 25.59 -5.57 23.63
N ARG A 64 24.74 -4.54 23.73
CA ARG A 64 25.09 -3.18 24.17
C ARG A 64 25.99 -2.42 23.20
N GLU A 65 25.82 -2.67 21.91
CA GLU A 65 26.48 -1.96 20.82
C GLU A 65 25.42 -1.23 19.97
N PRO A 66 25.04 0.00 20.34
CA PRO A 66 23.91 0.66 19.70
C PRO A 66 24.27 1.21 18.32
N VAL A 67 23.38 0.99 17.36
CA VAL A 67 23.52 1.39 15.96
C VAL A 67 22.73 2.67 15.69
N SER A 68 23.37 3.67 15.08
CA SER A 68 22.71 4.90 14.66
C SER A 68 21.98 4.73 13.33
N GLY A 69 20.66 4.97 13.30
CA GLY A 69 19.85 4.89 12.09
C GLY A 69 19.24 6.22 11.62
N SER A 70 19.24 7.28 12.44
CA SER A 70 18.50 8.50 12.14
C SER A 70 19.37 9.62 11.57
N LEU A 71 18.73 10.58 10.90
CA LEU A 71 19.40 11.71 10.23
C LEU A 71 20.17 12.61 11.22
N LEU A 72 19.58 12.92 12.38
CA LEU A 72 20.24 13.76 13.39
C LEU A 72 21.49 13.12 14.00
N TYR A 73 21.63 11.80 13.89
CA TYR A 73 22.77 11.05 14.40
C TYR A 73 23.75 10.64 13.28
N GLY A 74 23.83 11.46 12.23
CA GLY A 74 24.91 11.41 11.23
C GLY A 74 24.61 10.57 9.99
N ASN A 75 23.36 10.11 9.79
CA ASN A 75 22.96 9.38 8.60
C ASN A 75 22.44 10.30 7.49
N ASN A 76 22.55 9.83 6.25
CA ASN A 76 21.90 10.45 5.08
C ASN A 76 20.68 9.61 4.63
N ILE A 77 20.00 9.97 3.54
CA ILE A 77 18.80 9.25 3.08
C ILE A 77 19.10 7.78 2.69
N ILE A 78 20.33 7.48 2.25
CA ILE A 78 20.73 6.13 1.85
C ILE A 78 21.14 5.28 3.06
N SER A 79 21.86 5.87 4.02
CA SER A 79 22.34 5.15 5.21
C SER A 79 21.33 5.16 6.37
N GLY A 80 20.35 6.05 6.33
CA GLY A 80 19.32 6.16 7.35
C GLY A 80 18.36 4.98 7.32
N ALA A 81 18.02 4.46 8.49
CA ALA A 81 17.10 3.35 8.65
C ALA A 81 16.42 3.40 10.02
N ILE A 82 15.22 2.83 10.12
CA ILE A 82 14.65 2.48 11.42
C ILE A 82 15.29 1.16 11.85
N ILE A 83 16.03 1.18 12.95
CA ILE A 83 16.74 0.00 13.44
C ILE A 83 15.73 -0.98 14.07
N PRO A 84 15.79 -2.28 13.73
CA PRO A 84 14.93 -3.32 14.31
C PRO A 84 14.99 -3.40 15.84
N THR A 85 13.90 -3.94 16.41
CA THR A 85 13.80 -4.25 17.84
C THR A 85 14.92 -5.19 18.27
N SER A 86 15.45 -4.97 19.48
CA SER A 86 16.56 -5.75 20.02
C SER A 86 16.29 -7.26 20.05
N ALA A 87 17.28 -8.06 19.66
CA ALA A 87 17.26 -9.51 19.79
C ALA A 87 17.07 -9.99 21.23
N ALA A 88 17.39 -9.15 22.23
CA ALA A 88 17.14 -9.43 23.64
C ALA A 88 15.63 -9.48 23.99
N ILE A 89 14.79 -8.77 23.22
CA ILE A 89 13.32 -8.83 23.34
C ILE A 89 12.79 -10.05 22.57
N GLY A 90 13.43 -10.42 21.45
CA GLY A 90 13.00 -11.53 20.63
C GLY A 90 11.63 -11.28 20.00
N LEU A 91 10.68 -12.21 20.22
CA LEU A 91 9.30 -12.13 19.71
C LEU A 91 8.29 -11.62 20.76
N HIS A 92 8.78 -11.10 21.89
CA HIS A 92 7.90 -10.55 22.91
C HIS A 92 7.26 -9.25 22.41
N PHE A 93 5.96 -9.09 22.68
CA PHE A 93 5.24 -7.86 22.37
C PHE A 93 5.76 -6.72 23.25
N TYR A 94 6.36 -5.68 22.64
CA TYR A 94 7.02 -4.59 23.37
C TYR A 94 6.37 -3.22 23.10
N PRO A 95 5.16 -2.98 23.64
CA PRO A 95 4.50 -1.69 23.54
C PRO A 95 5.17 -0.65 24.45
N ILE A 96 4.88 0.63 24.20
CA ILE A 96 5.47 1.77 24.95
C ILE A 96 5.30 1.63 26.48
N TRP A 97 4.17 1.05 26.93
CA TRP A 97 3.87 0.89 28.35
C TRP A 97 4.56 -0.31 29.01
N GLU A 98 5.24 -1.16 28.25
CA GLU A 98 6.03 -2.26 28.81
C GLU A 98 7.44 -1.80 29.24
N ALA A 99 7.92 -0.71 28.66
CA ALA A 99 9.19 -0.10 29.05
C ALA A 99 9.05 0.72 30.34
N ALA A 100 10.12 0.80 31.15
CA ALA A 100 10.12 1.64 32.34
C ALA A 100 10.20 3.14 31.98
N SER A 101 10.66 3.48 30.77
CA SER A 101 10.72 4.85 30.26
C SER A 101 10.71 4.89 28.72
N VAL A 102 10.42 6.07 28.15
CA VAL A 102 10.49 6.28 26.69
C VAL A 102 11.93 6.13 26.19
N ASP A 103 12.93 6.53 26.97
CA ASP A 103 14.34 6.40 26.60
C ASP A 103 14.77 4.93 26.48
N GLU A 104 14.32 4.08 27.41
CA GLU A 104 14.52 2.63 27.34
C GLU A 104 13.81 2.04 26.12
N TRP A 105 12.56 2.45 25.88
CA TRP A 105 11.78 1.98 24.74
C TRP A 105 12.47 2.31 23.40
N LEU A 106 13.02 3.52 23.28
CA LEU A 106 13.79 3.94 22.11
C LEU A 106 15.10 3.17 21.99
N TYR A 107 15.85 2.98 23.09
CA TYR A 107 17.11 2.23 23.09
C TYR A 107 16.94 0.79 22.61
N ASN A 108 15.82 0.16 22.95
CA ASN A 108 15.51 -1.22 22.57
C ASN A 108 14.84 -1.38 21.19
N GLY A 109 14.61 -0.29 20.45
CA GLY A 109 14.07 -0.34 19.10
C GLY A 109 12.54 -0.49 19.02
N GLY A 110 11.83 -0.12 20.09
CA GLY A 110 10.37 -0.16 20.15
C GLY A 110 9.61 0.53 18.99
N PRO A 111 10.11 1.65 18.38
CA PRO A 111 9.49 2.24 17.20
C PRO A 111 9.34 1.26 16.02
N TYR A 112 10.27 0.33 15.83
CA TYR A 112 10.24 -0.62 14.73
C TYR A 112 9.02 -1.54 14.81
N GLU A 113 8.81 -2.17 15.97
CA GLU A 113 7.67 -3.06 16.20
C GLU A 113 6.33 -2.33 16.06
N LEU A 114 6.23 -1.12 16.62
CA LEU A 114 5.03 -0.28 16.50
C LEU A 114 4.71 0.02 15.03
N ILE A 115 5.70 0.47 14.25
CA ILE A 115 5.53 0.79 12.83
C ILE A 115 5.09 -0.45 12.05
N VAL A 116 5.78 -1.59 12.23
CA VAL A 116 5.51 -2.82 11.50
C VAL A 116 4.09 -3.33 11.77
N LEU A 117 3.67 -3.42 13.03
CA LEU A 117 2.34 -3.93 13.38
C LEU A 117 1.21 -3.03 12.85
N HIS A 118 1.35 -1.71 12.99
CA HIS A 118 0.36 -0.76 12.50
C HIS A 118 0.33 -0.69 10.96
N PHE A 119 1.49 -0.78 10.31
CA PHE A 119 1.57 -0.81 8.86
C PHE A 119 0.91 -2.07 8.28
N LEU A 120 1.19 -3.25 8.83
CA LEU A 120 0.60 -4.49 8.34
C LEU A 120 -0.91 -4.55 8.55
N LEU A 121 -1.39 -4.11 9.71
CA LEU A 121 -2.83 -3.97 9.95
C LEU A 121 -3.48 -2.98 8.97
N GLY A 122 -2.80 -1.86 8.72
CA GLY A 122 -3.22 -0.86 7.74
C GLY A 122 -3.29 -1.41 6.31
N VAL A 123 -2.31 -2.19 5.87
CA VAL A 123 -2.28 -2.82 4.54
C VAL A 123 -3.36 -3.89 4.40
N ALA A 124 -3.61 -4.71 5.43
CA ALA A 124 -4.74 -5.66 5.41
C ALA A 124 -6.10 -4.93 5.31
N CYS A 125 -6.26 -3.84 6.04
CA CYS A 125 -7.47 -3.02 5.97
C CYS A 125 -7.58 -2.27 4.62
N TYR A 126 -6.47 -1.86 4.02
CA TYR A 126 -6.45 -1.31 2.66
C TYR A 126 -6.96 -2.32 1.63
N MET A 127 -6.49 -3.57 1.70
CA MET A 127 -7.00 -4.64 0.83
C MET A 127 -8.50 -4.89 1.03
N GLY A 128 -8.98 -4.92 2.28
CA GLY A 128 -10.40 -5.03 2.60
C GLY A 128 -11.23 -3.85 2.08
N ARG A 129 -10.66 -2.64 2.11
CA ARG A 129 -11.28 -1.43 1.56
C ARG A 129 -11.43 -1.48 0.04
N GLU A 130 -10.40 -1.93 -0.69
CA GLU A 130 -10.47 -2.07 -2.16
C GLU A 130 -11.53 -3.09 -2.58
N TRP A 131 -11.72 -4.13 -1.77
CA TRP A 131 -12.82 -5.07 -1.93
C TRP A 131 -14.15 -4.38 -1.70
N GLU A 132 -14.34 -3.71 -0.56
CA GLU A 132 -15.58 -3.01 -0.24
C GLU A 132 -15.96 -1.97 -1.32
N LEU A 133 -14.98 -1.23 -1.85
CA LEU A 133 -15.20 -0.26 -2.94
C LEU A 133 -15.65 -0.95 -4.23
N SER A 134 -15.02 -2.06 -4.60
CA SER A 134 -15.40 -2.85 -5.78
C SER A 134 -16.85 -3.32 -5.70
N PHE A 135 -17.28 -3.81 -4.52
CA PHE A 135 -18.67 -4.22 -4.29
C PHE A 135 -19.65 -3.06 -4.36
N ARG A 136 -19.31 -1.89 -3.81
CA ARG A 136 -20.16 -0.69 -3.84
C ARG A 136 -20.34 -0.14 -5.25
N LEU A 137 -19.31 -0.23 -6.09
CA LEU A 137 -19.34 0.20 -7.50
C LEU A 137 -19.87 -0.87 -8.46
N GLY A 138 -20.15 -2.10 -7.98
CA GLY A 138 -20.53 -3.22 -8.84
C GLY A 138 -19.42 -3.70 -9.78
N MET A 139 -18.17 -3.37 -9.47
CA MET A 139 -16.98 -3.74 -10.24
C MET A 139 -16.53 -5.16 -9.90
N ARG A 140 -15.82 -5.81 -10.83
CA ARG A 140 -15.18 -7.10 -10.57
C ARG A 140 -14.05 -6.90 -9.53
N PRO A 141 -13.95 -7.70 -8.46
CA PRO A 141 -12.99 -7.49 -7.37
C PRO A 141 -11.58 -8.00 -7.72
N LEU A 142 -11.06 -7.64 -8.89
CA LEU A 142 -9.75 -8.08 -9.36
C LEU A 142 -8.62 -7.27 -8.71
N ASP A 143 -8.85 -6.00 -8.40
CA ASP A 143 -7.83 -5.12 -7.81
C ASP A 143 -7.39 -5.60 -6.43
N CYS A 144 -8.33 -6.06 -5.59
CA CYS A 144 -8.04 -6.62 -4.26
C CYS A 144 -7.18 -7.89 -4.36
N ARG A 145 -7.35 -8.67 -5.43
CA ARG A 145 -6.57 -9.90 -5.68
C ARG A 145 -5.14 -9.57 -6.08
N CYS A 146 -4.92 -8.53 -6.88
CA CYS A 146 -3.58 -8.06 -7.21
C CYS A 146 -2.86 -7.50 -5.97
N ILE A 147 -3.58 -6.75 -5.13
CA ILE A 147 -3.05 -6.15 -3.89
C ILE A 147 -2.73 -7.21 -2.83
N PHE A 148 -3.42 -8.36 -2.83
CA PHE A 148 -3.09 -9.49 -1.97
C PHE A 148 -1.66 -9.98 -2.16
N SER A 149 -1.14 -9.97 -3.40
CA SER A 149 0.25 -10.35 -3.70
C SER A 149 1.26 -9.41 -3.03
N SER A 150 1.08 -8.10 -3.19
CA SER A 150 1.94 -7.08 -2.56
C SER A 150 1.83 -7.12 -1.03
N SER A 151 0.62 -7.28 -0.50
CA SER A 151 0.39 -7.41 0.94
C SER A 151 1.12 -8.64 1.48
N SER A 152 1.00 -9.80 0.81
CA SER A 152 1.68 -11.04 1.18
C SER A 152 3.20 -10.88 1.18
N SER A 153 3.76 -10.13 0.23
CA SER A 153 5.21 -9.82 0.24
C SER A 153 5.63 -9.00 1.47
N CYS A 154 4.83 -8.00 1.87
CA CYS A 154 5.09 -7.24 3.10
C CYS A 154 4.97 -8.11 4.36
N TYR A 155 3.94 -8.95 4.47
CA TYR A 155 3.77 -9.94 5.55
C TYR A 155 4.97 -10.89 5.61
N CYS A 156 5.42 -11.40 4.47
CA CYS A 156 6.58 -12.26 4.39
C CYS A 156 7.86 -11.55 4.82
N CYS A 157 8.08 -10.27 4.48
CA CYS A 157 9.30 -9.54 4.83
C CYS A 157 9.35 -9.11 6.30
N PHE A 158 8.21 -8.68 6.86
CA PHE A 158 8.18 -8.04 8.18
C PHE A 158 7.67 -8.94 9.31
N LEU A 159 7.01 -10.08 9.01
CA LEU A 159 6.57 -11.05 10.02
C LEU A 159 7.10 -12.46 9.76
N ASP A 160 7.00 -12.99 8.53
CA ASP A 160 7.40 -14.39 8.29
C ASP A 160 8.92 -14.57 8.19
N LEU A 161 9.66 -13.65 7.58
CA LEU A 161 11.13 -13.71 7.45
C LEU A 161 11.86 -13.62 8.80
N PRO A 162 11.42 -12.77 9.76
CA PRO A 162 11.88 -12.83 11.15
C PRO A 162 11.56 -14.15 11.85
N TYR A 163 10.43 -14.80 11.52
CA TYR A 163 10.01 -16.09 12.09
C TYR A 163 10.70 -17.29 11.42
N TRP A 164 10.96 -17.21 10.12
CA TRP A 164 11.38 -18.30 9.26
C TRP A 164 12.35 -17.76 8.21
N SER A 165 13.65 -17.89 8.49
CA SER A 165 14.68 -17.50 7.55
C SER A 165 14.61 -18.35 6.27
N ARG A 166 14.17 -17.77 5.13
CA ARG A 166 14.43 -18.29 3.76
C ARG A 166 14.04 -17.31 2.63
N SER A 167 15.09 -16.84 1.94
CA SER A 167 15.26 -16.38 0.55
C SER A 167 14.22 -15.52 -0.20
N PHE A 168 14.73 -14.41 -0.77
CA PHE A 168 14.06 -13.35 -1.54
C PHE A 168 13.97 -13.60 -3.07
N SER A 169 14.26 -14.81 -3.55
CA SER A 169 14.63 -15.06 -4.96
C SER A 169 13.47 -14.99 -5.98
N ASP A 170 12.22 -15.24 -5.58
CA ASP A 170 11.08 -15.27 -6.53
C ASP A 170 10.48 -13.90 -6.88
N GLY A 171 10.79 -12.86 -6.09
CA GLY A 171 10.28 -11.50 -6.34
C GLY A 171 10.93 -10.82 -7.56
N VAL A 172 12.18 -11.16 -7.85
CA VAL A 172 12.99 -10.47 -8.89
C VAL A 172 12.45 -10.76 -10.30
N ALA A 173 12.11 -12.02 -10.60
CA ALA A 173 11.54 -12.39 -11.90
C ALA A 173 10.16 -11.75 -12.14
N GLY A 174 9.33 -11.64 -11.11
CA GLY A 174 8.02 -10.98 -11.18
C GLY A 174 8.11 -9.48 -11.44
N VAL A 175 9.08 -8.78 -10.84
CA VAL A 175 9.30 -7.34 -11.04
C VAL A 175 9.84 -7.05 -12.45
N PHE A 176 10.80 -7.83 -12.93
CA PHE A 176 11.33 -7.68 -14.29
C PHE A 176 10.28 -8.05 -15.35
N GLY A 177 9.49 -9.09 -15.14
CA GLY A 177 8.38 -9.44 -16.03
C GLY A 177 7.29 -8.36 -16.05
N GLY A 178 6.85 -7.89 -14.89
CA GLY A 178 5.83 -6.84 -14.77
C GLY A 178 6.23 -5.51 -15.40
N SER A 179 7.48 -5.07 -15.18
CA SER A 179 8.01 -3.86 -15.80
C SER A 179 8.14 -3.99 -17.33
N LEU A 180 8.56 -5.15 -17.84
CA LEU A 180 8.60 -5.44 -19.27
C LEU A 180 7.19 -5.38 -19.89
N PHE A 181 6.20 -6.05 -19.30
CA PHE A 181 4.83 -6.04 -19.82
C PHE A 181 4.18 -4.66 -19.71
N SER A 182 4.49 -3.89 -18.65
CA SER A 182 4.03 -2.50 -18.53
C SER A 182 4.60 -1.62 -19.64
N ALA A 183 5.91 -1.74 -19.93
CA ALA A 183 6.54 -1.00 -21.02
C ALA A 183 6.03 -1.43 -22.40
N MET A 184 5.88 -2.74 -22.61
CA MET A 184 5.36 -3.31 -23.86
C MET A 184 3.92 -2.84 -24.11
N HIS A 185 3.03 -2.95 -23.13
CA HIS A 185 1.64 -2.50 -23.26
C HIS A 185 1.57 -1.00 -23.56
N GLY A 186 2.32 -0.17 -22.81
CA GLY A 186 2.39 1.27 -23.07
C GLY A 186 2.88 1.59 -24.48
N SER A 187 3.90 0.88 -24.97
CA SER A 187 4.46 1.10 -26.31
C SER A 187 3.50 0.71 -27.44
N LEU A 188 2.78 -0.40 -27.31
CA LEU A 188 1.84 -0.90 -28.33
C LEU A 188 0.57 -0.04 -28.39
N VAL A 189 0.08 0.45 -27.25
CA VAL A 189 -1.05 1.39 -27.22
C VAL A 189 -0.65 2.72 -27.83
N THR A 190 0.53 3.25 -27.45
CA THR A 190 1.00 4.55 -27.95
C THR A 190 1.29 4.53 -29.46
N SER A 191 1.80 3.42 -30.00
CA SER A 191 2.10 3.29 -31.43
C SER A 191 0.87 3.15 -32.34
N SER A 192 -0.30 2.84 -31.76
CA SER A 192 -1.54 2.57 -32.48
C SER A 192 -2.65 3.58 -32.18
N LEU A 193 -2.33 4.72 -31.55
CA LEU A 193 -3.27 5.80 -31.29
C LEU A 193 -3.92 6.30 -32.58
N ILE A 194 -5.24 6.49 -32.54
CA ILE A 194 -5.97 7.11 -33.63
C ILE A 194 -5.64 8.61 -33.62
N ARG A 195 -5.24 9.14 -34.78
CA ARG A 195 -4.83 10.55 -34.88
C ARG A 195 -6.05 11.46 -34.86
N GLU A 196 -6.33 12.03 -33.69
CA GLU A 196 -7.41 12.99 -33.47
C GLU A 196 -6.89 14.44 -33.32
N THR A 197 -5.58 14.64 -33.35
CA THR A 197 -4.94 15.94 -33.15
C THR A 197 -4.01 16.36 -34.29
N THR A 198 -3.77 17.67 -34.37
CA THR A 198 -2.76 18.31 -35.20
C THR A 198 -1.36 18.13 -34.61
N GLU A 199 -0.32 18.41 -35.42
CA GLU A 199 1.07 18.26 -34.99
C GLU A 199 1.53 19.28 -33.94
N ASN A 200 0.77 20.36 -33.74
CA ASN A 200 1.09 21.46 -32.83
C ASN A 200 0.43 21.33 -31.45
N GLU A 201 -0.32 20.25 -31.22
CA GLU A 201 -0.98 19.98 -29.94
C GLU A 201 -0.65 18.56 -29.46
N SER A 202 -0.79 18.31 -28.16
CA SER A 202 -0.46 17.00 -27.60
C SER A 202 -1.44 15.94 -28.07
N ALA A 203 -0.95 14.75 -28.41
CA ALA A 203 -1.79 13.60 -28.77
C ALA A 203 -2.80 13.22 -27.66
N ASN A 204 -2.51 13.58 -26.40
CA ASN A 204 -3.41 13.31 -25.27
C ASN A 204 -4.73 14.09 -25.34
N GLU A 205 -4.74 15.28 -25.98
CA GLU A 205 -5.97 16.07 -26.16
C GLU A 205 -6.95 15.40 -27.13
N GLY A 206 -6.49 14.41 -27.88
CA GLY A 206 -7.33 13.55 -28.72
C GLY A 206 -8.23 12.61 -27.92
N TYR A 207 -7.89 12.31 -26.66
CA TYR A 207 -8.72 11.50 -25.77
C TYR A 207 -9.69 12.36 -24.96
N ARG A 208 -10.96 11.99 -24.95
CA ARG A 208 -11.98 12.60 -24.08
C ARG A 208 -12.39 11.64 -22.98
N PHE A 209 -12.34 12.11 -21.74
CA PHE A 209 -12.73 11.31 -20.58
C PHE A 209 -14.20 10.85 -20.70
N GLY A 210 -14.42 9.53 -20.65
CA GLY A 210 -15.74 8.92 -20.80
C GLY A 210 -16.21 8.72 -22.24
N GLN A 211 -15.34 8.86 -23.24
CA GLN A 211 -15.66 8.49 -24.62
C GLN A 211 -16.01 7.00 -24.74
N GLU A 212 -16.94 6.68 -25.65
CA GLU A 212 -17.38 5.30 -25.89
C GLU A 212 -16.46 4.56 -26.89
N GLU A 213 -15.81 5.30 -27.79
CA GLU A 213 -14.92 4.71 -28.80
C GLU A 213 -13.50 4.48 -28.25
N GLU A 214 -12.91 3.36 -28.64
CA GLU A 214 -11.53 3.01 -28.28
C GLU A 214 -10.54 4.02 -28.88
N THR A 215 -9.55 4.44 -28.08
CA THR A 215 -8.60 5.51 -28.45
C THR A 215 -7.46 5.01 -29.35
N TYR A 216 -7.31 3.69 -29.50
CA TYR A 216 -6.23 3.07 -30.26
C TYR A 216 -6.76 1.91 -31.12
N ASN A 217 -6.05 1.60 -32.20
CA ASN A 217 -6.38 0.48 -33.07
C ASN A 217 -5.74 -0.81 -32.58
N ILE A 218 -6.53 -1.65 -31.91
CA ILE A 218 -6.06 -2.94 -31.38
C ILE A 218 -5.56 -3.92 -32.46
N VAL A 219 -6.11 -3.86 -33.67
CA VAL A 219 -5.68 -4.74 -34.78
C VAL A 219 -4.27 -4.33 -35.24
N ALA A 220 -4.03 -3.02 -35.39
CA ALA A 220 -2.72 -2.51 -35.72
C ALA A 220 -1.68 -2.81 -34.61
N ALA A 221 -2.08 -2.71 -33.34
CA ALA A 221 -1.23 -3.10 -32.21
C ALA A 221 -0.87 -4.59 -32.23
N HIS A 222 -1.84 -5.46 -32.50
CA HIS A 222 -1.62 -6.91 -32.59
C HIS A 222 -0.64 -7.25 -33.71
N ASP A 223 -0.83 -6.69 -34.91
CA ASP A 223 0.03 -6.96 -36.06
C ASP A 223 1.47 -6.47 -35.83
N SER A 224 1.64 -5.35 -35.11
CA SER A 224 2.96 -4.82 -34.75
C SER A 224 3.72 -5.64 -33.69
N SER A 225 3.02 -6.48 -32.92
CA SER A 225 3.64 -7.37 -31.91
C SER A 225 4.11 -8.72 -32.48
N CYS A 226 3.67 -9.07 -33.68
CA CYS A 226 3.91 -10.38 -34.31
C CYS A 226 5.11 -10.38 -35.28
N CYS A 227 5.82 -9.25 -35.41
CA CYS A 227 7.04 -9.07 -36.20
C CYS A 227 8.26 -8.95 -35.29
#